data_AF-A0A3D5L1D2-F1
#
_entry.id   AF-A0A3D5L1D2-F1
#
_cell.length_a   1.000
_cell.length_b   1.000
_cell.length_c   1.000
_cell.angle_alpha   90.00
_cell.angle_beta   90.00
_cell.angle_gamma   90.00
#
_symmetry.space_group_name_H-M   'P 1'
#
loop_
_entity.id
_entity.type
_entity.pdbx_description
1 polymer ?
#
loop_
_entity_poly.entity_id
_entity_poly.type
_entity_poly.pdbx_seq_one_letter_code
_entity_poly.pdbx_strand_id
1 'polypeptide(L)'
;FLSTFYIGDIFAFRSSELAMINPGGRVASDIEARQKLEADAEEEKNAAKTDLDDPMRSWIYGKLCMRLLQAEGGFTRRSGDVFDFPVGHIREILFHASRKPEPWNSNLIRGSLTGRFSSESAATRLISIIIPSKDNPKVLATCIHSIEKYTENSPYEIIVVDNGSSPENQVQVRRLLKAHDDAQGAARYIYAPMEFNFSRMCNLGANAANGELLLFLNDDIEIRAKGWLSYLSEKAKLPYVGCVGMKLLYPNSDMIQHAGVVNVHAGPIHKLQYCSNKEEHYFGYNKGVRNVIAVTGACLMLKASLFREVGGFDEENFAVAFNDIDLCLSVYEKGYYNVVRNNMYLYHHESLSRGDDRKDKIKAQRLSKEQERLLSRHPKLFLRDPFYHPYLNQDPAVKEFSIAVEDVELRNPHYTKPEKVEKAFPEKWTDPVLKLGVEYADSLDRWLTGPLTDAAGRAEINKGYYIKGYAFVINANQAVYDRKVLLKAEDGTIYEMDSETAYRPDIAQNLTDQINDRLTGFWTILKNDALPKGKYLIGMLAIDRTSRQRLVNWSDVELKVREGY
;
A
#
# COMPACT_ATOMS: atom_id res chain seq x y z
N PHE A 1 6.20 13.15 5.45
CA PHE A 1 6.55 14.59 5.42
C PHE A 1 7.67 14.96 6.40
N LEU A 2 8.80 14.24 6.34
CA LEU A 2 10.09 14.55 7.01
C LEU A 2 10.23 14.28 8.52
N SER A 3 9.40 13.41 9.12
CA SER A 3 9.63 12.95 10.50
C SER A 3 10.78 11.92 10.63
N THR A 4 11.50 11.65 9.54
CA THR A 4 12.58 10.65 9.49
C THR A 4 13.39 10.90 8.22
N PHE A 5 14.24 11.92 8.22
CA PHE A 5 15.38 11.92 7.32
C PHE A 5 16.57 11.38 8.07
N TYR A 6 17.18 10.33 7.53
CA TYR A 6 18.59 10.10 7.75
C TYR A 6 19.29 10.70 6.55
N ILE A 7 19.94 11.84 6.75
CA ILE A 7 20.95 12.28 5.81
C ILE A 7 22.24 11.79 6.46
N GLY A 8 22.99 10.94 5.75
CA GLY A 8 24.19 10.34 6.29
C GLY A 8 25.25 11.37 6.64
N ASP A 9 26.45 10.94 7.02
CA ASP A 9 27.54 11.83 7.43
C ASP A 9 28.07 12.74 6.30
N ILE A 10 27.58 12.56 5.06
CA ILE A 10 28.04 13.28 3.87
C ILE A 10 26.86 13.97 3.19
N PHE A 11 27.04 15.26 2.94
CA PHE A 11 26.12 16.12 2.21
C PHE A 11 26.85 16.76 1.05
N ALA A 12 26.24 16.73 -0.13
CA ALA A 12 26.74 17.44 -1.29
C ALA A 12 25.57 18.23 -1.90
N PHE A 13 25.80 19.51 -2.14
CA PHE A 13 24.91 20.37 -2.91
C PHE A 13 25.80 21.22 -3.83
N ARG A 14 25.24 21.69 -4.95
CA ARG A 14 25.97 22.60 -5.83
C ARG A 14 26.20 23.92 -5.09
N SER A 15 27.41 24.46 -5.14
CA SER A 15 27.75 25.74 -4.49
C SER A 15 26.85 26.90 -4.90
N SER A 16 26.29 26.86 -6.12
CA SER A 16 25.27 27.80 -6.61
C SER A 16 23.99 27.83 -5.77
N GLU A 17 23.57 26.69 -5.21
CA GLU A 17 22.35 26.60 -4.39
C GLU A 17 22.56 27.18 -2.99
N LEU A 18 23.80 27.17 -2.48
CA LEU A 18 24.12 27.81 -1.20
C LEU A 18 23.91 29.32 -1.25
N ALA A 19 24.19 29.94 -2.40
CA ALA A 19 23.99 31.38 -2.62
C ALA A 19 22.50 31.79 -2.65
N MET A 20 21.57 30.85 -2.92
CA MET A 20 20.13 31.10 -2.83
C MET A 20 19.64 31.18 -1.37
N ILE A 21 20.36 30.53 -0.46
CA ILE A 21 19.98 30.39 0.96
C ILE A 21 20.72 31.42 1.83
N ASN A 22 21.88 31.88 1.38
CA ASN A 22 22.62 33.00 1.96
C ASN A 22 22.75 34.14 0.92
N PRO A 23 21.74 35.03 0.82
CA PRO A 23 21.69 36.07 -0.19
C PRO A 23 22.54 37.25 0.28
N GLY A 24 23.85 37.13 0.17
CA GLY A 24 24.78 38.25 0.29
C GLY A 24 24.65 39.28 -0.84
N GLY A 25 23.42 39.61 -1.27
CA GLY A 25 23.19 40.73 -2.20
C GLY A 25 22.17 40.52 -3.33
N ARG A 26 21.07 39.77 -3.16
CA ARG A 26 19.94 39.83 -4.12
C ARG A 26 18.57 39.95 -3.44
N VAL A 27 17.75 40.79 -4.06
CA VAL A 27 16.48 41.30 -3.54
C VAL A 27 15.44 40.17 -3.51
N ALA A 28 15.10 39.68 -2.32
CA ALA A 28 13.85 38.97 -2.10
C ALA A 28 12.71 40.00 -2.11
N SER A 29 11.80 39.91 -3.06
CA SER A 29 10.58 40.70 -3.09
C SER A 29 9.61 40.15 -2.03
N ASP A 30 9.88 40.46 -0.77
CA ASP A 30 8.90 40.48 0.32
C ASP A 30 9.60 40.99 1.59
N ILE A 31 8.98 41.97 2.27
CA ILE A 31 9.54 42.61 3.48
C ILE A 31 9.74 41.58 4.62
N GLU A 32 8.99 40.47 4.62
CA GLU A 32 9.20 39.34 5.54
C GLU A 32 10.49 38.55 5.31
N ALA A 33 11.09 38.60 4.11
CA ALA A 33 12.28 37.82 3.78
C ALA A 33 13.55 38.41 4.43
N ARG A 34 13.68 39.74 4.51
CA ARG A 34 14.89 40.40 5.02
C ARG A 34 15.14 40.19 6.52
N GLN A 35 14.12 40.38 7.36
CA GLN A 35 14.26 40.13 8.80
C GLN A 35 14.51 38.65 9.12
N LYS A 36 13.95 37.73 8.33
CA LYS A 36 14.21 36.29 8.47
C LYS A 36 15.67 35.96 8.14
N LEU A 37 16.22 36.52 7.06
CA LEU A 37 17.58 36.28 6.61
C LEU A 37 18.65 36.77 7.61
N GLU A 38 18.46 37.94 8.21
CA GLU A 38 19.38 38.45 9.25
C GLU A 38 19.35 37.59 10.52
N ALA A 39 18.17 37.14 10.94
CA ALA A 39 18.03 36.24 12.09
C ALA A 39 18.68 34.87 11.84
N ASP A 40 18.58 34.32 10.63
CA ASP A 40 19.20 33.03 10.30
C ASP A 40 20.72 33.11 10.21
N ALA A 41 21.26 34.22 9.68
CA ALA A 41 22.69 34.46 9.62
C ALA A 41 23.29 34.64 11.02
N GLU A 42 22.54 35.23 11.94
CA GLU A 42 22.97 35.38 13.34
C GLU A 42 22.90 34.03 14.09
N GLU A 43 21.88 33.21 13.84
CA GLU A 43 21.80 31.83 14.35
C GLU A 43 22.90 30.92 13.80
N GLU A 44 23.24 31.02 12.50
CA GLU A 44 24.36 30.31 11.87
C GLU A 44 25.69 30.69 12.55
N LYS A 45 25.93 31.99 12.72
CA LYS A 45 27.11 32.49 13.45
C LYS A 45 27.13 32.03 14.90
N ASN A 46 25.98 31.93 15.57
CA ASN A 46 25.90 31.45 16.95
C ASN A 46 26.11 29.95 17.05
N ALA A 47 25.60 29.15 16.12
CA ALA A 47 25.85 27.71 16.02
C ALA A 47 27.32 27.42 15.70
N ALA A 48 27.98 28.25 14.87
CA ALA A 48 29.39 28.14 14.56
C ALA A 48 30.33 28.53 15.73
N LYS A 49 29.81 29.22 16.76
CA LYS A 49 30.58 29.65 17.94
C LYS A 49 30.56 28.65 19.11
N THR A 50 29.75 27.60 19.02
CA THR A 50 29.63 26.58 20.07
C THR A 50 30.34 25.29 19.67
N ASP A 51 31.27 24.79 20.49
CA ASP A 51 31.99 23.51 20.31
C ASP A 51 31.10 22.25 20.43
N LEU A 52 29.78 22.40 20.32
CA LEU A 52 28.82 21.31 20.37
C LEU A 52 28.40 20.94 18.94
N ASP A 53 28.45 19.65 18.62
CA ASP A 53 28.02 19.09 17.33
C ASP A 53 26.51 19.32 17.06
N ASP A 54 25.69 19.52 18.10
CA ASP A 54 24.24 19.56 18.02
C ASP A 54 23.64 20.86 17.41
N PRO A 55 24.10 22.09 17.74
CA PRO A 55 23.62 23.32 17.12
C PRO A 55 23.89 23.43 15.61
N MET A 56 25.06 22.99 15.14
CA MET A 56 25.39 23.01 13.71
C MET A 56 24.56 21.98 12.95
N ARG A 57 24.47 20.74 13.47
CA ARG A 57 23.56 19.72 12.93
C ARG A 57 22.12 20.24 12.90
N SER A 58 21.66 20.84 14.00
CA SER A 58 20.34 21.47 14.09
C SER A 58 20.06 22.47 12.97
N TRP A 59 21.01 23.37 12.68
CA TRP A 59 20.86 24.35 11.62
C TRP A 59 20.85 23.70 10.21
N ILE A 60 21.79 22.77 9.95
CA ILE A 60 21.88 22.04 8.67
C ILE A 60 20.58 21.27 8.40
N TYR A 61 20.18 20.40 9.33
CA TYR A 61 19.02 19.53 9.15
C TYR A 61 17.68 20.29 9.24
N GLY A 62 17.56 21.21 10.19
CA GLY A 62 16.30 21.88 10.52
C GLY A 62 15.97 23.08 9.64
N LYS A 63 16.99 23.75 9.07
CA LYS A 63 16.79 24.96 8.26
C LYS A 63 17.36 24.83 6.86
N LEU A 64 18.65 24.50 6.68
CA LEU A 64 19.28 24.46 5.36
C LEU A 64 18.58 23.44 4.44
N CYS A 65 18.48 22.18 4.89
CA CYS A 65 17.80 21.14 4.11
C CYS A 65 16.35 21.51 3.81
N MET A 66 15.60 22.00 4.81
CA MET A 66 14.21 22.41 4.63
C MET A 66 14.04 23.52 3.59
N ARG A 67 14.98 24.47 3.53
CA ARG A 67 14.99 25.54 2.52
C ARG A 67 15.33 25.04 1.14
N LEU A 68 16.32 24.17 1.01
CA LEU A 68 16.62 23.51 -0.26
C LEU A 68 15.39 22.76 -0.78
N LEU A 69 14.75 21.97 0.08
CA LEU A 69 13.51 21.27 -0.30
C LEU A 69 12.41 22.24 -0.71
N GLN A 70 12.27 23.38 -0.04
CA GLN A 70 11.29 24.40 -0.43
C GLN A 70 11.62 25.04 -1.78
N ALA A 71 12.88 25.41 -2.01
CA ALA A 71 13.34 26.03 -3.26
C ALA A 71 13.13 25.10 -4.46
N GLU A 72 13.34 23.79 -4.26
CA GLU A 72 13.10 22.76 -5.27
C GLU A 72 11.62 22.36 -5.40
N GLY A 73 10.70 22.94 -4.61
CA GLY A 73 9.27 22.65 -4.73
C GLY A 73 8.78 21.42 -3.96
N GLY A 74 9.55 20.89 -3.00
CA GLY A 74 9.18 19.76 -2.13
C GLY A 74 7.94 19.99 -1.25
N PHE A 75 7.47 21.24 -1.15
CA PHE A 75 6.23 21.65 -0.47
C PHE A 75 5.20 22.21 -1.45
N THR A 76 5.17 21.67 -2.67
CA THR A 76 4.23 22.07 -3.72
C THR A 76 3.61 20.85 -4.41
N ARG A 77 2.51 21.05 -5.14
CA ARG A 77 1.89 20.02 -5.98
C ARG A 77 2.83 19.74 -7.15
N ARG A 78 2.99 18.48 -7.54
CA ARG A 78 3.79 18.11 -8.72
C ARG A 78 3.18 18.69 -9.99
N SER A 79 4.02 19.22 -10.89
CA SER A 79 3.62 19.85 -12.15
C SER A 79 4.01 19.05 -13.40
N GLY A 80 4.74 17.93 -13.25
CA GLY A 80 5.24 17.09 -14.33
C GLY A 80 4.55 15.73 -14.46
N ASP A 81 5.26 14.76 -15.05
CA ASP A 81 4.80 13.37 -15.08
C ASP A 81 4.55 12.83 -13.66
N VAL A 82 3.73 11.78 -13.54
CA VAL A 82 3.35 11.22 -12.24
C VAL A 82 4.58 10.80 -11.41
N PHE A 83 5.69 10.42 -12.06
CA PHE A 83 6.95 10.07 -11.40
C PHE A 83 7.99 11.20 -11.33
N ASP A 84 7.62 12.42 -11.72
CA ASP A 84 8.49 13.58 -11.64
C ASP A 84 8.43 14.20 -10.23
N PHE A 85 9.42 13.85 -9.41
CA PHE A 85 9.49 14.28 -8.02
C PHE A 85 10.52 15.38 -7.85
N PRO A 86 10.12 16.59 -7.37
CA PRO A 86 11.08 17.60 -6.97
C PRO A 86 12.00 17.10 -5.85
N VAL A 87 11.46 16.23 -5.00
CA VAL A 87 12.18 15.55 -3.92
C VAL A 87 11.79 14.08 -3.95
N GLY A 88 12.75 13.21 -4.26
CA GLY A 88 12.54 11.78 -4.43
C GLY A 88 13.48 10.91 -3.59
N HIS A 89 13.24 9.61 -3.60
CA HIS A 89 14.12 8.62 -3.00
C HIS A 89 15.23 8.21 -3.98
N ILE A 90 16.44 8.01 -3.47
CA ILE A 90 17.51 7.32 -4.22
C ILE A 90 17.08 5.86 -4.38
N ARG A 91 17.02 5.38 -5.64
CA ARG A 91 16.50 4.06 -5.99
C ARG A 91 17.50 2.92 -5.81
N GLU A 92 18.79 3.21 -5.78
CA GLU A 92 19.82 2.19 -5.64
C GLU A 92 20.97 2.75 -4.81
N ILE A 93 21.32 2.03 -3.74
CA ILE A 93 22.47 2.33 -2.90
C ILE A 93 23.41 1.12 -3.03
N LEU A 94 24.50 1.29 -3.78
CA LEU A 94 25.46 0.21 -4.07
C LEU A 94 26.25 -0.23 -2.83
N PHE A 95 26.44 0.68 -1.86
CA PHE A 95 27.16 0.42 -0.62
C PHE A 95 26.45 1.12 0.53
N HIS A 96 26.18 0.39 1.61
CA HIS A 96 25.68 0.98 2.85
C HIS A 96 26.61 0.61 4.01
N ALA A 97 26.65 1.45 5.04
CA ALA A 97 27.37 1.14 6.27
C ALA A 97 26.74 -0.10 6.94
N SER A 98 27.57 -0.97 7.54
CA SER A 98 27.12 -2.16 8.27
C SER A 98 26.40 -1.82 9.59
N ARG A 99 26.56 -0.59 10.09
CA ARG A 99 25.92 -0.11 11.31
C ARG A 99 24.54 0.46 11.00
N LYS A 100 23.52 0.02 11.75
CA LYS A 100 22.20 0.66 11.74
C LYS A 100 22.37 2.11 12.24
N PRO A 101 21.98 3.12 11.47
CA PRO A 101 22.00 4.49 11.95
C PRO A 101 21.00 4.64 13.10
N GLU A 102 21.40 5.33 14.16
CA GLU A 102 20.48 5.73 15.21
C GLU A 102 19.57 6.83 14.62
N PRO A 103 18.24 6.68 14.67
CA PRO A 103 17.34 7.74 14.23
C PRO A 103 17.58 8.97 15.10
N TRP A 104 18.08 10.05 14.51
CA TRP A 104 18.26 11.31 15.23
C TRP A 104 16.89 11.91 15.53
N ASN A 105 16.46 11.78 16.79
CA ASN A 105 15.18 12.25 17.28
C ASN A 105 15.35 13.64 17.90
N SER A 106 15.44 14.66 17.06
CA SER A 106 15.48 16.04 17.55
C SER A 106 14.07 16.64 17.60
N ASN A 107 13.74 17.33 18.70
CA ASN A 107 12.52 18.12 18.85
C ASN A 107 12.41 19.29 17.83
N LEU A 108 13.36 19.40 16.89
CA LEU A 108 13.57 20.53 15.98
C LEU A 108 12.48 20.70 14.92
N ILE A 109 11.76 19.64 14.56
CA ILE A 109 10.68 19.73 13.56
C ILE A 109 9.50 20.58 14.09
N ARG A 110 9.30 20.65 15.42
CA ARG A 110 8.23 21.47 16.02
C ARG A 110 8.42 22.98 15.75
N GLY A 111 9.67 23.44 15.61
CA GLY A 111 10.00 24.84 15.26
C GLY A 111 10.17 25.11 13.76
N SER A 112 10.10 24.07 12.92
CA SER A 112 10.30 24.19 11.46
C SER A 112 9.12 24.88 10.76
N LEU A 113 9.30 25.21 9.47
CA LEU A 113 8.23 25.74 8.60
C LEU A 113 6.95 24.88 8.61
N THR A 114 7.07 23.56 8.86
CA THR A 114 5.91 22.65 8.99
C THR A 114 5.19 22.77 10.34
N GLY A 115 5.89 23.19 11.40
CA GLY A 115 5.32 23.49 12.72
C GLY A 115 4.52 24.79 12.75
N ARG A 116 4.75 25.72 11.81
CA ARG A 116 3.94 26.95 11.65
C ARG A 116 2.53 26.69 11.12
N PHE A 117 2.28 25.50 10.59
CA PHE A 117 0.93 25.04 10.29
C PHE A 117 0.25 24.36 11.51
N SER A 118 0.87 24.36 12.69
CA SER A 118 0.33 23.69 13.88
C SER A 118 -0.89 24.41 14.49
N SER A 119 -1.78 23.55 14.99
CA SER A 119 -3.01 23.73 15.79
C SER A 119 -4.00 24.86 15.46
N GLU A 120 -3.60 26.14 15.47
CA GLU A 120 -4.58 27.25 15.43
C GLU A 120 -5.36 27.32 14.11
N SER A 121 -4.71 27.06 12.98
CA SER A 121 -5.37 27.01 11.67
C SER A 121 -6.17 25.71 11.43
N ALA A 122 -5.95 24.65 12.21
CA ALA A 122 -6.73 23.41 12.10
C ALA A 122 -8.07 23.51 12.85
N ALA A 123 -8.14 24.36 13.88
CA ALA A 123 -9.31 24.52 14.73
C ALA A 123 -10.48 25.31 14.10
N THR A 124 -10.32 25.88 12.90
CA THR A 124 -11.28 26.86 12.35
C THR A 124 -12.04 26.39 11.10
N ARG A 125 -11.73 25.20 10.56
CA ARG A 125 -12.37 24.70 9.33
C ARG A 125 -13.39 23.63 9.65
N LEU A 126 -14.61 23.80 9.13
CA LEU A 126 -15.66 22.80 9.24
C LEU A 126 -15.25 21.52 8.48
N ILE A 127 -15.36 20.38 9.16
CA ILE A 127 -15.11 19.05 8.62
C ILE A 127 -16.44 18.31 8.50
N SER A 128 -16.81 17.88 7.30
CA SER A 128 -18.01 17.05 7.09
C SER A 128 -17.64 15.58 7.20
N ILE A 129 -18.10 14.91 8.25
CA ILE A 129 -17.90 13.49 8.47
C ILE A 129 -19.06 12.73 7.81
N ILE A 130 -18.75 12.03 6.71
CA ILE A 130 -19.71 11.31 5.88
C ILE A 130 -19.64 9.83 6.22
N ILE A 131 -20.76 9.28 6.69
CA ILE A 131 -20.85 7.91 7.21
C ILE A 131 -21.93 7.13 6.44
N PRO A 132 -21.53 6.32 5.44
CA PRO A 132 -22.42 5.33 4.83
C PRO A 132 -22.81 4.27 5.88
N SER A 133 -24.11 4.02 6.07
CA SER A 133 -24.59 3.00 7.02
C SER A 133 -25.93 2.41 6.59
N LYS A 134 -26.13 1.11 6.85
CA LYS A 134 -27.41 0.43 6.63
C LYS A 134 -27.65 -0.64 7.69
N ASP A 135 -28.85 -0.64 8.24
CA ASP A 135 -29.40 -1.66 9.16
C ASP A 135 -28.54 -1.98 10.40
N ASN A 136 -27.64 -1.09 10.80
CA ASN A 136 -26.72 -1.29 11.93
C ASN A 136 -26.69 -0.11 12.94
N PRO A 137 -27.84 0.35 13.46
CA PRO A 137 -27.90 1.57 14.30
C PRO A 137 -27.05 1.48 15.58
N LYS A 138 -26.82 0.28 16.13
CA LYS A 138 -25.97 0.09 17.32
C LYS A 138 -24.47 0.30 17.04
N VAL A 139 -24.01 -0.17 15.88
CA VAL A 139 -22.62 -0.01 15.44
C VAL A 139 -22.38 1.46 15.11
N LEU A 140 -23.28 2.07 14.33
CA LEU A 140 -23.27 3.51 14.06
C LEU A 140 -23.28 4.35 15.34
N ALA A 141 -24.10 3.99 16.35
CA ALA A 141 -24.10 4.68 17.64
C ALA A 141 -22.75 4.61 18.36
N THR A 142 -22.07 3.47 18.31
CA THR A 142 -20.72 3.35 18.87
C THR A 142 -19.74 4.29 18.17
N CYS A 143 -19.81 4.37 16.84
CA CYS A 143 -19.01 5.29 16.05
C CYS A 143 -19.28 6.74 16.43
N ILE A 144 -20.53 7.20 16.36
CA ILE A 144 -20.93 8.58 16.66
C ILE A 144 -20.58 8.98 18.09
N HIS A 145 -20.88 8.15 19.10
CA HIS A 145 -20.51 8.46 20.48
C HIS A 145 -18.98 8.55 20.66
N SER A 146 -18.21 7.75 19.93
CA SER A 146 -16.74 7.86 19.98
C SER A 146 -16.23 9.14 19.31
N ILE A 147 -16.88 9.60 18.23
CA ILE A 147 -16.59 10.90 17.60
C ILE A 147 -16.87 12.03 18.61
N GLU A 148 -18.05 12.06 19.22
CA GLU A 148 -18.44 13.08 20.21
C GLU A 148 -17.51 13.12 21.42
N LYS A 149 -17.11 11.95 21.91
CA LYS A 149 -16.29 11.82 23.12
C LYS A 149 -14.85 12.27 22.92
N TYR A 150 -14.27 12.03 21.74
CA TYR A 150 -12.83 12.20 21.50
C TYR A 150 -12.48 13.34 20.53
N THR A 151 -13.47 13.99 19.93
CA THR A 151 -13.23 15.17 19.09
C THR A 151 -13.22 16.43 19.95
N GLU A 152 -12.14 17.21 19.84
CA GLU A 152 -11.96 18.47 20.58
C GLU A 152 -11.46 19.55 19.63
N ASN A 153 -11.92 20.79 19.84
CA ASN A 153 -11.41 21.99 19.16
C ASN A 153 -11.34 21.87 17.62
N SER A 154 -12.30 21.17 17.01
CA SER A 154 -12.44 21.02 15.56
C SER A 154 -13.92 21.08 15.23
N PRO A 155 -14.42 22.08 14.48
CA PRO A 155 -15.82 22.13 14.11
C PRO A 155 -16.12 21.03 13.08
N TYR A 156 -17.18 20.26 13.31
CA TYR A 156 -17.59 19.19 12.41
C TYR A 156 -19.11 19.11 12.27
N GLU A 157 -19.57 18.49 11.18
CA GLU A 157 -20.94 18.03 11.00
C GLU A 157 -20.93 16.53 10.67
N ILE A 158 -22.00 15.82 11.02
CA ILE A 158 -22.15 14.39 10.72
C ILE A 158 -23.22 14.21 9.65
N ILE A 159 -22.87 13.52 8.56
CA ILE A 159 -23.79 13.20 7.46
C ILE A 159 -23.87 11.69 7.35
N VAL A 160 -24.98 11.12 7.82
CA VAL A 160 -25.24 9.69 7.66
C VAL A 160 -26.01 9.47 6.37
N VAL A 161 -25.45 8.62 5.49
CA VAL A 161 -26.08 8.24 4.23
C VAL A 161 -26.54 6.80 4.32
N ASP A 162 -27.84 6.59 4.13
CA ASP A 162 -28.51 5.32 4.33
C ASP A 162 -29.12 4.84 3.02
N ASN A 163 -28.67 3.68 2.55
CA ASN A 163 -29.10 3.11 1.28
C ASN A 163 -30.32 2.17 1.36
N GLY A 164 -31.13 2.29 2.42
CA GLY A 164 -32.43 1.61 2.51
C GLY A 164 -32.59 0.72 3.74
N SER A 165 -32.25 1.22 4.93
CA SER A 165 -32.54 0.55 6.20
C SER A 165 -34.05 0.36 6.43
N SER A 166 -34.37 -0.64 7.26
CA SER A 166 -35.74 -0.91 7.72
C SER A 166 -36.36 0.29 8.45
N PRO A 167 -37.69 0.44 8.45
CA PRO A 167 -38.36 1.52 9.18
C PRO A 167 -37.95 1.61 10.66
N GLU A 168 -37.77 0.47 11.33
CA GLU A 168 -37.35 0.39 12.74
C GLU A 168 -35.93 0.92 12.94
N ASN A 169 -35.03 0.60 12.01
CA ASN A 169 -33.64 1.09 12.05
C ASN A 169 -33.57 2.58 11.72
N GLN A 170 -34.37 3.09 10.78
CA GLN A 170 -34.47 4.52 10.48
C GLN A 170 -34.88 5.33 11.72
N VAL A 171 -35.86 4.85 12.49
CA VAL A 171 -36.29 5.53 13.74
C VAL A 171 -35.13 5.62 14.73
N GLN A 172 -34.35 4.55 14.89
CA GLN A 172 -33.19 4.55 15.78
C GLN A 172 -32.10 5.50 15.31
N VAL A 173 -31.77 5.52 14.01
CA VAL A 173 -30.77 6.44 13.45
C VAL A 173 -31.20 7.90 13.59
N ARG A 174 -32.47 8.23 13.28
CA ARG A 174 -33.00 9.59 13.46
C ARG A 174 -32.95 10.04 14.92
N ARG A 175 -33.26 9.15 15.86
CA ARG A 175 -33.16 9.44 17.30
C ARG A 175 -31.72 9.70 17.73
N LEU A 176 -30.78 8.87 17.24
CA LEU A 176 -29.35 9.03 17.51
C LEU A 176 -28.84 10.39 17.00
N LEU A 177 -29.15 10.75 15.75
CA LEU A 177 -28.70 12.01 15.16
C LEU A 177 -29.37 13.23 15.81
N LYS A 178 -30.64 13.11 16.21
CA LYS A 178 -31.29 14.17 16.99
C LYS A 178 -30.59 14.41 18.34
N ALA A 179 -30.17 13.34 19.02
CA ALA A 179 -29.44 13.47 20.27
C ALA A 179 -28.07 14.16 20.07
N HIS A 180 -27.40 13.88 18.95
CA HIS A 180 -26.19 14.59 18.54
C HIS A 180 -26.44 16.09 18.31
N ASP A 181 -27.50 16.42 17.53
CA ASP A 181 -27.88 17.80 17.24
C ASP A 181 -28.14 18.63 18.52
N ASP A 182 -28.84 18.02 19.47
CA ASP A 182 -29.19 18.68 20.73
C ASP A 182 -27.95 18.91 21.64
N ALA A 183 -26.83 18.20 21.42
CA ALA A 183 -25.66 18.18 22.31
C ALA A 183 -24.40 18.85 21.75
N GLN A 184 -24.01 18.55 20.50
CA GLN A 184 -22.62 18.73 20.03
C GLN A 184 -22.49 19.38 18.65
N GLY A 185 -23.51 19.39 17.78
CA GLY A 185 -23.28 19.87 16.42
C GLY A 185 -24.47 19.79 15.47
N ALA A 186 -24.15 19.77 14.18
CA ALA A 186 -25.11 19.60 13.10
C ALA A 186 -25.00 18.20 12.51
N ALA A 187 -26.12 17.50 12.41
CA ALA A 187 -26.25 16.21 11.79
C ALA A 187 -27.25 16.27 10.63
N ARG A 188 -27.01 15.42 9.63
CA ARG A 188 -27.91 15.21 8.51
C ARG A 188 -28.10 13.72 8.27
N TYR A 189 -29.35 13.33 8.05
CA TYR A 189 -29.70 11.97 7.67
C TYR A 189 -30.23 11.95 6.24
N ILE A 190 -29.50 11.29 5.34
CA ILE A 190 -29.86 11.14 3.94
C ILE A 190 -30.32 9.71 3.73
N TYR A 191 -31.63 9.50 3.64
CA TYR A 191 -32.23 8.21 3.34
C TYR A 191 -32.50 8.11 1.83
N ALA A 192 -31.80 7.20 1.15
CA ALA A 192 -31.86 7.02 -0.29
C ALA A 192 -31.86 5.52 -0.64
N PRO A 193 -33.03 4.85 -0.68
CA PRO A 193 -33.11 3.43 -1.02
C PRO A 193 -32.47 3.13 -2.38
N MET A 194 -31.43 2.30 -2.38
CA MET A 194 -30.72 1.89 -3.59
C MET A 194 -29.95 0.58 -3.36
N GLU A 195 -29.58 -0.09 -4.46
CA GLU A 195 -28.59 -1.16 -4.39
C GLU A 195 -27.29 -0.66 -3.75
N PHE A 196 -26.59 -1.54 -3.04
CA PHE A 196 -25.37 -1.15 -2.33
C PHE A 196 -24.31 -0.66 -3.32
N ASN A 197 -23.95 0.61 -3.16
CA ASN A 197 -22.89 1.27 -3.91
C ASN A 197 -22.23 2.28 -2.96
N PHE A 198 -21.08 1.89 -2.41
CA PHE A 198 -20.34 2.69 -1.44
C PHE A 198 -19.95 4.06 -2.03
N SER A 199 -19.43 4.06 -3.25
CA SER A 199 -19.06 5.28 -3.99
C SER A 199 -20.21 6.26 -4.10
N ARG A 200 -21.41 5.77 -4.47
CA ARG A 200 -22.62 6.59 -4.57
C ARG A 200 -23.07 7.15 -3.23
N MET A 201 -23.02 6.33 -2.17
CA MET A 201 -23.33 6.81 -0.81
C MET A 201 -22.37 7.93 -0.39
N CYS A 202 -21.07 7.76 -0.61
CA CYS A 202 -20.06 8.77 -0.33
C CYS A 202 -20.30 10.05 -1.13
N ASN A 203 -20.57 9.95 -2.44
CA ASN A 203 -20.84 11.11 -3.29
C ASN A 203 -22.11 11.87 -2.85
N LEU A 204 -23.19 11.18 -2.50
CA LEU A 204 -24.40 11.80 -1.95
C LEU A 204 -24.10 12.59 -0.67
N GLY A 205 -23.31 12.02 0.24
CA GLY A 205 -22.88 12.71 1.44
C GLY A 205 -21.98 13.93 1.15
N ALA A 206 -21.04 13.79 0.22
CA ALA A 206 -20.14 14.86 -0.20
C ALA A 206 -20.88 16.03 -0.87
N ASN A 207 -21.93 15.75 -1.64
CA ASN A 207 -22.77 16.79 -2.24
C ASN A 207 -23.62 17.55 -1.22
N ALA A 208 -23.93 16.91 -0.09
CA ALA A 208 -24.68 17.51 1.01
C ALA A 208 -23.79 18.25 2.03
N ALA A 209 -22.47 18.09 1.94
CA ALA A 209 -21.48 18.60 2.88
C ALA A 209 -21.24 20.11 2.75
N ASN A 210 -21.04 20.77 3.89
CA ASN A 210 -20.72 22.20 4.01
C ASN A 210 -19.25 22.44 4.39
N GLY A 211 -18.52 21.39 4.77
CA GLY A 211 -17.15 21.45 5.22
C GLY A 211 -16.13 21.75 4.11
N GLU A 212 -15.05 22.43 4.47
CA GLU A 212 -13.90 22.62 3.56
C GLU A 212 -13.12 21.31 3.38
N LEU A 213 -13.19 20.44 4.39
CA LEU A 213 -12.65 19.09 4.38
C LEU A 213 -13.79 18.07 4.45
N LEU A 214 -13.68 17.03 3.64
CA LEU A 214 -14.53 15.85 3.69
C LEU A 214 -13.76 14.74 4.40
N LEU A 215 -14.41 14.06 5.34
CA LEU A 215 -13.93 12.83 5.95
C LEU A 215 -14.93 11.72 5.66
N PHE A 216 -14.55 10.75 4.84
CA PHE A 216 -15.29 9.50 4.69
C PHE A 216 -14.88 8.56 5.82
N LEU A 217 -15.88 8.04 6.54
CA LEU A 217 -15.67 7.21 7.71
C LEU A 217 -16.68 6.05 7.68
N ASN A 218 -16.21 4.82 7.85
CA ASN A 218 -17.13 3.69 8.00
C ASN A 218 -17.90 3.79 9.33
N ASP A 219 -19.11 3.24 9.37
CA ASP A 219 -19.99 3.26 10.55
C ASP A 219 -19.52 2.36 11.69
N ASP A 220 -18.52 1.51 11.45
CA ASP A 220 -17.90 0.56 12.36
C ASP A 220 -16.48 0.96 12.80
N ILE A 221 -16.18 2.26 12.71
CA ILE A 221 -14.96 2.87 13.28
C ILE A 221 -15.19 3.28 14.73
N GLU A 222 -14.20 3.00 15.58
CA GLU A 222 -14.20 3.41 16.98
C GLU A 222 -12.95 4.25 17.30
N ILE A 223 -13.17 5.48 17.75
CA ILE A 223 -12.13 6.40 18.20
C ILE A 223 -11.87 6.20 19.70
N ARG A 224 -10.59 6.16 20.10
CA ARG A 224 -10.18 6.03 21.51
C ARG A 224 -9.16 7.07 22.00
N ALA A 225 -8.77 8.01 21.13
CA ALA A 225 -7.76 9.03 21.46
C ALA A 225 -8.23 10.42 21.03
N LYS A 226 -8.02 11.40 21.92
CA LYS A 226 -8.29 12.81 21.64
C LYS A 226 -7.35 13.35 20.55
N GLY A 227 -7.82 14.35 19.80
CA GLY A 227 -7.02 15.03 18.78
C GLY A 227 -6.91 14.29 17.44
N TRP A 228 -7.62 13.17 17.25
CA TRP A 228 -7.59 12.40 16.01
C TRP A 228 -7.99 13.23 14.77
N LEU A 229 -9.04 14.04 14.90
CA LEU A 229 -9.58 14.84 13.81
C LEU A 229 -8.67 16.00 13.42
N SER A 230 -8.07 16.66 14.42
CA SER A 230 -7.05 17.70 14.18
C SER A 230 -5.78 17.09 13.57
N TYR A 231 -5.41 15.87 13.95
CA TYR A 231 -4.28 15.15 13.36
C TYR A 231 -4.46 14.86 11.87
N LEU A 232 -5.67 14.47 11.44
CA LEU A 232 -5.98 14.28 10.01
C LEU A 232 -5.97 15.62 9.26
N SER A 233 -6.71 16.60 9.76
CA SER A 233 -6.91 17.90 9.10
C SER A 233 -5.63 18.72 8.97
N GLU A 234 -4.68 18.59 9.91
CA GLU A 234 -3.34 19.20 9.83
C GLU A 234 -2.63 18.87 8.51
N LYS A 235 -2.79 17.64 8.00
CA LYS A 235 -2.21 17.23 6.72
C LYS A 235 -3.12 17.53 5.55
N ALA A 236 -4.42 17.28 5.67
CA ALA A 236 -5.37 17.47 4.58
C ALA A 236 -5.44 18.94 4.10
N LYS A 237 -5.14 19.91 4.98
CA LYS A 237 -5.13 21.34 4.60
C LYS A 237 -3.94 21.76 3.73
N LEU A 238 -2.86 20.99 3.72
CA LEU A 238 -1.65 21.36 2.97
C LEU A 238 -1.96 21.44 1.46
N PRO A 239 -1.46 22.46 0.73
CA PRO A 239 -1.86 22.73 -0.65
C PRO A 239 -1.47 21.62 -1.65
N TYR A 240 -0.53 20.76 -1.27
CA TYR A 240 0.01 19.66 -2.08
C TYR A 240 -0.39 18.27 -1.58
N VAL A 241 -1.12 18.18 -0.46
CA VAL A 241 -1.62 16.90 0.07
C VAL A 241 -2.99 16.60 -0.55
N GLY A 242 -3.14 15.34 -0.93
CA GLY A 242 -4.36 14.77 -1.47
C GLY A 242 -5.18 14.10 -0.38
N CYS A 243 -5.31 12.78 -0.47
CA CYS A 243 -5.99 11.96 0.52
C CYS A 243 -5.13 11.76 1.78
N VAL A 244 -5.75 11.82 2.95
CA VAL A 244 -5.13 11.56 4.25
C VAL A 244 -5.88 10.45 4.96
N GLY A 245 -5.18 9.36 5.27
CA GLY A 245 -5.70 8.26 6.08
C GLY A 245 -5.01 8.17 7.44
N MET A 246 -5.57 7.34 8.31
CA MET A 246 -5.00 7.02 9.62
C MET A 246 -4.82 5.51 9.78
N LYS A 247 -3.83 5.11 10.58
CA LYS A 247 -3.63 3.69 10.91
C LYS A 247 -4.87 3.11 11.57
N LEU A 248 -5.24 1.91 11.16
CA LEU A 248 -6.35 1.16 11.73
C LEU A 248 -5.81 -0.12 12.37
N LEU A 249 -6.32 -0.45 13.55
CA LEU A 249 -6.05 -1.71 14.23
C LEU A 249 -7.32 -2.57 14.26
N TYR A 250 -7.11 -3.89 14.30
CA TYR A 250 -8.21 -4.81 14.59
C TYR A 250 -8.71 -4.61 16.04
N PRO A 251 -10.03 -4.73 16.30
CA PRO A 251 -10.61 -4.44 17.60
C PRO A 251 -9.95 -5.20 18.75
N ASN A 252 -9.75 -4.51 19.88
CA ASN A 252 -9.20 -5.09 21.12
C ASN A 252 -7.84 -5.80 20.94
N SER A 253 -7.06 -5.39 19.93
CA SER A 253 -5.73 -5.93 19.65
C SER A 253 -4.72 -4.82 19.38
N ASP A 254 -3.43 -5.19 19.30
CA ASP A 254 -2.38 -4.36 18.72
C ASP A 254 -2.08 -4.72 17.26
N MET A 255 -2.91 -5.54 16.63
CA MET A 255 -2.69 -6.02 15.27
C MET A 255 -3.09 -4.96 14.25
N ILE A 256 -2.17 -4.62 13.35
CA ILE A 256 -2.38 -3.61 12.31
C ILE A 256 -3.33 -4.17 11.24
N GLN A 257 -4.33 -3.37 10.85
CA GLN A 257 -5.21 -3.65 9.71
C GLN A 257 -4.88 -2.75 8.51
N HIS A 258 -4.52 -1.49 8.78
CA HIS A 258 -4.13 -0.54 7.75
C HIS A 258 -3.02 0.37 8.27
N ALA A 259 -1.93 0.50 7.53
CA ALA A 259 -0.85 1.47 7.78
C ALA A 259 -0.44 2.21 6.49
N GLY A 260 -1.35 2.26 5.50
CA GLY A 260 -1.09 2.66 4.13
C GLY A 260 -1.23 1.48 3.14
N VAL A 261 -1.58 1.82 1.91
CA VAL A 261 -1.59 0.87 0.78
C VAL A 261 -0.37 1.11 -0.09
N VAL A 262 0.21 0.03 -0.61
CA VAL A 262 1.26 0.05 -1.64
C VAL A 262 0.81 -0.74 -2.87
N ASN A 263 1.29 -0.37 -4.05
CA ASN A 263 1.04 -1.13 -5.26
C ASN A 263 2.17 -2.14 -5.50
N VAL A 264 1.86 -3.44 -5.45
CA VAL A 264 2.80 -4.54 -5.75
C VAL A 264 2.37 -5.27 -7.03
N HIS A 265 3.02 -6.41 -7.35
CA HIS A 265 2.75 -7.10 -8.62
C HIS A 265 1.29 -7.52 -8.82
N ALA A 266 0.66 -8.00 -7.74
CA ALA A 266 -0.74 -8.39 -7.77
C ALA A 266 -1.72 -7.23 -7.56
N GLY A 267 -1.24 -5.97 -7.54
CA GLY A 267 -2.06 -4.78 -7.31
C GLY A 267 -1.93 -4.20 -5.90
N PRO A 268 -2.88 -3.34 -5.49
CA PRO A 268 -2.82 -2.61 -4.23
C PRO A 268 -3.03 -3.54 -3.03
N ILE A 269 -2.13 -3.44 -2.04
CA ILE A 269 -2.20 -4.21 -0.78
C ILE A 269 -1.98 -3.33 0.45
N HIS A 270 -2.58 -3.74 1.57
CA HIS A 270 -2.29 -3.17 2.89
C HIS A 270 -0.96 -3.73 3.41
N LYS A 271 0.09 -2.91 3.46
CA LYS A 271 1.38 -3.33 4.02
C LYS A 271 1.33 -3.27 5.55
N LEU A 272 2.04 -4.18 6.20
CA LEU A 272 2.02 -4.43 7.66
C LEU A 272 0.69 -4.93 8.21
N GLN A 273 -0.26 -5.33 7.37
CA GLN A 273 -1.48 -6.00 7.83
C GLN A 273 -1.11 -7.26 8.62
N TYR A 274 -1.78 -7.49 9.74
CA TYR A 274 -1.55 -8.57 10.71
C TYR A 274 -0.26 -8.47 11.53
N CYS A 275 0.62 -7.50 11.27
CA CYS A 275 1.81 -7.28 12.08
C CYS A 275 1.44 -6.59 13.42
N SER A 276 2.26 -6.82 14.46
CA SER A 276 2.09 -6.12 15.74
C SER A 276 2.45 -4.64 15.61
N ASN A 277 1.58 -3.79 16.15
CA ASN A 277 1.82 -2.36 16.28
C ASN A 277 2.79 -2.01 17.41
N LYS A 278 3.14 -2.92 18.32
CA LYS A 278 4.11 -2.64 19.38
C LYS A 278 5.52 -2.52 18.82
N GLU A 279 5.86 -3.40 17.88
CA GLU A 279 7.14 -3.43 17.19
C GLU A 279 7.36 -2.23 16.27
N GLU A 280 8.62 -1.96 15.94
CA GLU A 280 9.01 -0.97 14.94
C GLU A 280 9.33 -1.66 13.62
N HIS A 281 8.50 -1.38 12.61
CA HIS A 281 8.64 -1.97 11.29
C HIS A 281 9.28 -0.98 10.33
N TYR A 282 10.29 -1.41 9.57
CA TYR A 282 10.92 -0.66 8.47
C TYR A 282 11.20 0.82 8.80
N PHE A 283 12.19 1.05 9.65
CA PHE A 283 12.56 2.39 10.10
C PHE A 283 11.37 3.17 10.70
N GLY A 284 10.56 2.49 11.53
CA GLY A 284 9.39 3.07 12.19
C GLY A 284 8.26 3.48 11.25
N TYR A 285 8.11 2.81 10.10
CA TYR A 285 7.03 3.04 9.14
C TYR A 285 5.64 3.05 9.79
N ASN A 286 5.38 2.10 10.69
CA ASN A 286 4.13 1.99 11.46
C ASN A 286 3.98 3.02 12.60
N LYS A 287 4.96 3.89 12.82
CA LYS A 287 4.95 4.91 13.88
C LYS A 287 4.92 6.34 13.33
N GLY A 288 5.29 6.53 12.07
CA GLY A 288 5.50 7.85 11.47
C GLY A 288 4.38 8.33 10.54
N VAL A 289 4.61 9.48 9.91
CA VAL A 289 3.76 9.98 8.82
C VAL A 289 4.44 9.63 7.49
N ARG A 290 3.73 8.94 6.60
CA ARG A 290 4.29 8.42 5.34
C ARG A 290 3.48 8.91 4.15
N ASN A 291 4.17 9.21 3.06
CA ASN A 291 3.51 9.32 1.76
C ASN A 291 3.24 7.89 1.28
N VAL A 292 2.08 7.67 0.70
CA VAL A 292 1.61 6.36 0.23
C VAL A 292 0.90 6.54 -1.09
N ILE A 293 0.76 5.47 -1.87
CA ILE A 293 0.02 5.57 -3.12
C ILE A 293 -1.48 5.71 -2.82
N ALA A 294 -1.98 5.03 -1.78
CA ALA A 294 -3.37 5.11 -1.37
C ALA A 294 -3.58 4.87 0.13
N VAL A 295 -4.75 5.27 0.61
CA VAL A 295 -5.29 4.99 1.95
C VAL A 295 -6.68 4.38 1.82
N THR A 296 -7.17 3.73 2.87
CA THR A 296 -8.47 3.05 2.82
C THR A 296 -9.64 4.01 3.05
N GLY A 297 -10.77 3.73 2.40
CA GLY A 297 -12.04 4.46 2.54
C GLY A 297 -12.67 4.35 3.94
N ALA A 298 -12.20 3.42 4.78
CA ALA A 298 -12.67 3.31 6.16
C ALA A 298 -12.36 4.57 7.01
N CYS A 299 -11.30 5.30 6.67
CA CYS A 299 -10.99 6.61 7.24
C CYS A 299 -10.14 7.40 6.25
N LEU A 300 -10.78 8.24 5.44
CA LEU A 300 -10.15 9.01 4.36
C LEU A 300 -10.61 10.46 4.38
N MET A 301 -9.66 11.38 4.59
CA MET A 301 -9.91 12.82 4.58
C MET A 301 -9.26 13.50 3.36
N LEU A 302 -9.96 14.44 2.74
CA LEU A 302 -9.39 15.31 1.70
C LEU A 302 -10.15 16.64 1.61
N LYS A 303 -9.63 17.60 0.84
CA LYS A 303 -10.33 18.87 0.57
C LYS A 303 -11.58 18.65 -0.27
N ALA A 304 -12.68 19.28 0.10
CA ALA A 304 -13.91 19.24 -0.68
C ALA A 304 -13.72 19.80 -2.10
N SER A 305 -12.90 20.85 -2.26
CA SER A 305 -12.54 21.38 -3.58
C SER A 305 -11.77 20.39 -4.44
N LEU A 306 -10.81 19.65 -3.85
CA LEU A 306 -10.04 18.63 -4.53
C LEU A 306 -10.92 17.43 -4.90
N PHE A 307 -11.81 17.00 -4.01
CA PHE A 307 -12.76 15.93 -4.30
C PHE A 307 -13.62 16.26 -5.53
N ARG A 308 -14.09 17.51 -5.65
CA ARG A 308 -14.79 17.99 -6.85
C ARG A 308 -13.87 18.08 -8.08
N GLU A 309 -12.63 18.54 -7.92
CA GLU A 309 -11.65 18.62 -9.01
C GLU A 309 -11.38 17.25 -9.65
N VAL A 310 -11.35 16.18 -8.85
CA VAL A 310 -11.12 14.81 -9.35
C VAL A 310 -12.38 14.07 -9.77
N GLY A 311 -13.57 14.66 -9.58
CA GLY A 311 -14.85 14.07 -9.99
C GLY A 311 -15.50 13.15 -8.96
N GLY A 312 -15.02 13.14 -7.71
CA GLY A 312 -15.55 12.28 -6.64
C GLY A 312 -15.19 10.80 -6.81
N PHE A 313 -15.95 9.91 -6.16
CA PHE A 313 -15.81 8.46 -6.36
C PHE A 313 -16.48 8.02 -7.67
N ASP A 314 -15.87 7.10 -8.41
CA ASP A 314 -16.47 6.52 -9.62
C ASP A 314 -17.51 5.44 -9.24
N GLU A 315 -18.78 5.83 -9.32
CA GLU A 315 -19.93 5.00 -8.94
C GLU A 315 -20.22 3.86 -9.91
N GLU A 316 -19.76 3.96 -11.16
CA GLU A 316 -20.06 2.99 -12.23
C GLU A 316 -19.06 1.84 -12.21
N ASN A 317 -17.78 2.16 -12.00
CA ASN A 317 -16.69 1.20 -12.09
C ASN A 317 -16.35 0.55 -10.76
N PHE A 318 -16.50 1.26 -9.64
CA PHE A 318 -16.05 0.84 -8.30
C PHE A 318 -17.17 0.96 -7.26
N ALA A 319 -18.24 0.18 -7.40
CA ALA A 319 -19.37 0.26 -6.47
C ALA A 319 -19.03 -0.34 -5.09
N VAL A 320 -18.15 -1.34 -5.02
CA VAL A 320 -17.91 -2.14 -3.79
C VAL A 320 -16.46 -2.16 -3.34
N ALA A 321 -15.51 -2.40 -4.24
CA ALA A 321 -14.08 -2.47 -3.94
C ALA A 321 -13.29 -1.47 -4.80
N PHE A 322 -12.07 -1.18 -4.35
CA PHE A 322 -11.11 -0.28 -5.00
C PHE A 322 -11.56 1.18 -5.21
N ASN A 323 -12.74 1.58 -4.73
CA ASN A 323 -13.23 2.96 -4.82
C ASN A 323 -12.29 3.97 -4.16
N ASP A 324 -11.79 3.64 -2.98
CA ASP A 324 -10.82 4.40 -2.22
C ASP A 324 -9.45 4.45 -2.90
N ILE A 325 -9.04 3.32 -3.51
CA ILE A 325 -7.81 3.24 -4.27
C ILE A 325 -7.91 4.11 -5.53
N ASP A 326 -8.95 3.97 -6.35
CA ASP A 326 -9.20 4.77 -7.55
C ASP A 326 -9.18 6.27 -7.24
N LEU A 327 -9.88 6.71 -6.18
CA LEU A 327 -9.86 8.11 -5.75
C LEU A 327 -8.44 8.55 -5.40
N CYS A 328 -7.70 7.76 -4.62
CA CYS A 328 -6.32 8.06 -4.25
C CYS A 328 -5.39 8.13 -5.48
N LEU A 329 -5.53 7.22 -6.44
CA LEU A 329 -4.74 7.20 -7.66
C LEU A 329 -5.07 8.42 -8.52
N SER A 330 -6.35 8.74 -8.72
CA SER A 330 -6.81 9.94 -9.44
C SER A 330 -6.26 11.23 -8.84
N VAL A 331 -6.29 11.35 -7.51
CA VAL A 331 -5.71 12.48 -6.77
C VAL A 331 -4.18 12.54 -6.94
N TYR A 332 -3.51 11.39 -6.91
CA TYR A 332 -2.08 11.30 -7.12
C TYR A 332 -1.67 11.68 -8.55
N GLU A 333 -2.42 11.25 -9.57
CA GLU A 333 -2.15 11.59 -10.98
C GLU A 333 -2.32 13.09 -11.26
N LYS A 334 -3.15 13.78 -10.46
CA LYS A 334 -3.24 15.24 -10.48
C LYS A 334 -2.00 15.92 -9.88
N GLY A 335 -1.06 15.20 -9.27
CA GLY A 335 0.18 15.74 -8.71
C GLY A 335 0.15 15.95 -7.19
N TYR A 336 -0.92 15.54 -6.51
CA TYR A 336 -1.00 15.59 -5.04
C TYR A 336 -0.30 14.40 -4.39
N TYR A 337 0.04 14.51 -3.11
CA TYR A 337 0.63 13.44 -2.32
C TYR A 337 -0.41 12.88 -1.35
N ASN A 338 -0.70 11.58 -1.42
CA ASN A 338 -1.50 10.92 -0.41
C ASN A 338 -0.63 10.60 0.81
N VAL A 339 -1.24 10.66 2.00
CA VAL A 339 -0.53 10.59 3.28
C VAL A 339 -1.25 9.63 4.22
N VAL A 340 -0.51 8.81 4.94
CA VAL A 340 -1.03 8.04 6.07
C VAL A 340 -0.38 8.51 7.37
N ARG A 341 -1.22 8.67 8.40
CA ARG A 341 -0.84 8.99 9.78
C ARG A 341 -0.75 7.69 10.59
N ASN A 342 0.46 7.16 10.75
CA ASN A 342 0.70 5.96 11.57
C ASN A 342 1.12 6.29 13.02
N ASN A 343 1.18 7.56 13.38
CA ASN A 343 1.53 8.03 14.73
C ASN A 343 0.34 8.04 15.71
N MET A 344 -0.88 7.83 15.21
CA MET A 344 -2.11 7.60 15.97
C MET A 344 -2.90 6.49 15.26
N TYR A 345 -3.86 5.86 15.92
CA TYR A 345 -4.69 4.83 15.31
C TYR A 345 -6.14 4.87 15.80
N LEU A 346 -7.03 4.32 14.97
CA LEU A 346 -8.41 3.99 15.32
C LEU A 346 -8.62 2.47 15.30
N TYR A 347 -9.74 2.02 15.84
CA TYR A 347 -10.20 0.64 15.68
C TYR A 347 -11.25 0.56 14.59
N HIS A 348 -11.19 -0.49 13.78
CA HIS A 348 -12.16 -0.73 12.71
C HIS A 348 -12.70 -2.14 12.83
N HIS A 349 -14.01 -2.26 13.04
CA HIS A 349 -14.69 -3.52 13.37
C HIS A 349 -15.10 -4.34 12.12
N GLU A 350 -14.38 -4.17 11.00
CA GLU A 350 -14.52 -4.72 9.62
C GLU A 350 -15.25 -6.07 9.43
N SER A 351 -15.18 -6.98 10.39
CA SER A 351 -15.87 -8.27 10.35
C SER A 351 -17.38 -8.20 10.62
N LEU A 352 -17.92 -7.05 11.04
CA LEU A 352 -19.35 -6.89 11.35
C LEU A 352 -20.23 -6.61 10.11
N SER A 353 -19.72 -5.93 9.08
CA SER A 353 -20.55 -5.40 7.99
C SER A 353 -20.43 -6.16 6.66
N ARG A 354 -19.27 -6.78 6.34
CA ARG A 354 -19.01 -7.28 4.96
C ARG A 354 -18.57 -8.75 4.81
N GLY A 355 -17.80 -9.29 5.77
CA GLY A 355 -17.20 -10.63 5.67
C GLY A 355 -16.09 -10.74 4.59
N ASP A 356 -15.46 -11.92 4.44
CA ASP A 356 -14.36 -12.13 3.48
C ASP A 356 -14.90 -12.46 2.07
N ASP A 357 -14.77 -11.50 1.15
CA ASP A 357 -15.24 -11.62 -0.24
C ASP A 357 -14.62 -12.80 -0.99
N ARG A 358 -13.45 -13.31 -0.59
CA ARG A 358 -12.78 -14.43 -1.26
C ARG A 358 -13.42 -15.79 -0.98
N LYS A 359 -14.29 -15.86 0.03
CA LYS A 359 -15.01 -17.10 0.39
C LYS A 359 -16.25 -17.34 -0.48
N ASP A 360 -16.67 -16.33 -1.25
CA ASP A 360 -17.84 -16.38 -2.13
C ASP A 360 -17.41 -16.15 -3.58
N LYS A 361 -17.72 -17.12 -4.46
CA LYS A 361 -17.32 -17.09 -5.88
C LYS A 361 -17.82 -15.84 -6.62
N ILE A 362 -19.03 -15.37 -6.32
CA ILE A 362 -19.63 -14.21 -6.99
C ILE A 362 -18.89 -12.94 -6.53
N LYS A 363 -18.62 -12.82 -5.24
CA LYS A 363 -17.88 -11.68 -4.68
C LYS A 363 -16.43 -11.65 -5.20
N ALA A 364 -15.77 -12.80 -5.30
CA ALA A 364 -14.43 -12.92 -5.87
C ALA A 364 -14.40 -12.51 -7.36
N GLN A 365 -15.39 -12.93 -8.16
CA GLN A 365 -15.50 -12.52 -9.56
C GLN A 365 -15.72 -11.01 -9.72
N ARG A 366 -16.55 -10.40 -8.87
CA ARG A 366 -16.72 -8.93 -8.86
C ARG A 366 -15.41 -8.23 -8.52
N LEU A 367 -14.73 -8.68 -7.47
CA LEU A 367 -13.43 -8.12 -7.05
C LEU A 367 -12.42 -8.16 -8.19
N SER A 368 -12.33 -9.29 -8.91
CA SER A 368 -11.46 -9.43 -10.09
C SER A 368 -11.80 -8.41 -11.19
N LYS A 369 -13.10 -8.22 -11.50
CA LYS A 369 -13.53 -7.27 -12.53
C LYS A 369 -13.25 -5.81 -12.15
N GLU A 370 -13.52 -5.43 -10.89
CA GLU A 370 -13.21 -4.08 -10.40
C GLU A 370 -11.69 -3.86 -10.37
N GLN A 371 -10.90 -4.88 -10.05
CA GLN A 371 -9.45 -4.81 -10.17
C GLN A 371 -9.01 -4.53 -11.62
N GLU A 372 -9.50 -5.28 -12.60
CA GLU A 372 -9.20 -5.07 -14.02
C GLU A 372 -9.54 -3.65 -14.49
N ARG A 373 -10.67 -3.09 -14.02
CA ARG A 373 -11.06 -1.69 -14.30
C ARG A 373 -10.08 -0.70 -13.69
N LEU A 374 -9.68 -0.90 -12.43
CA LEU A 374 -8.70 -0.05 -11.74
C LEU A 374 -7.38 0.00 -12.53
N LEU A 375 -6.92 -1.17 -12.96
CA LEU A 375 -5.69 -1.29 -13.72
C LEU A 375 -5.79 -0.59 -15.09
N SER A 376 -6.94 -0.70 -15.76
CA SER A 376 -7.21 -0.06 -17.06
C SER A 376 -7.27 1.45 -16.95
N ARG A 377 -7.79 1.95 -15.83
CA ARG A 377 -7.98 3.38 -15.58
C ARG A 377 -6.69 4.11 -15.22
N HIS A 378 -5.77 3.45 -14.51
CA HIS A 378 -4.50 4.04 -14.06
C HIS A 378 -3.26 3.31 -14.62
N PRO A 379 -3.09 3.24 -15.95
CA PRO A 379 -2.06 2.39 -16.57
C PRO A 379 -0.63 2.82 -16.20
N LYS A 380 -0.40 4.10 -15.86
CA LYS A 380 0.93 4.60 -15.47
C LYS A 380 1.40 4.08 -14.10
N LEU A 381 0.47 3.87 -13.18
CA LEU A 381 0.75 3.49 -11.78
C LEU A 381 0.74 1.98 -11.58
N PHE A 382 0.39 1.25 -12.62
CA PHE A 382 0.40 -0.20 -12.59
C PHE A 382 1.81 -0.74 -12.34
N LEU A 383 1.97 -1.52 -11.25
CA LEU A 383 3.21 -2.11 -10.73
C LEU A 383 4.30 -1.10 -10.36
N ARG A 384 3.92 0.17 -10.30
CA ARG A 384 4.84 1.25 -10.04
C ARG A 384 4.27 2.05 -8.90
N ASP A 385 4.87 1.87 -7.75
CA ASP A 385 4.61 2.70 -6.59
C ASP A 385 5.86 3.55 -6.32
N PRO A 386 5.75 4.88 -6.35
CA PRO A 386 6.88 5.77 -6.08
C PRO A 386 7.33 5.78 -4.62
N PHE A 387 6.49 5.30 -3.70
CA PHE A 387 6.72 5.26 -2.26
C PHE A 387 7.02 3.85 -1.77
N TYR A 388 6.98 2.85 -2.65
CA TYR A 388 7.41 1.49 -2.40
C TYR A 388 8.62 1.13 -3.25
N HIS A 389 9.72 0.77 -2.60
CA HIS A 389 10.97 0.51 -3.31
C HIS A 389 10.86 -0.77 -4.16
N PRO A 390 11.29 -0.77 -5.44
CA PRO A 390 11.14 -1.94 -6.32
C PRO A 390 11.93 -3.18 -5.87
N TYR A 391 12.90 -3.02 -4.98
CA TYR A 391 13.72 -4.10 -4.41
C TYR A 391 13.14 -4.67 -3.11
N LEU A 392 12.00 -4.15 -2.65
CA LEU A 392 11.23 -4.79 -1.61
C LEU A 392 10.30 -5.83 -2.23
N ASN A 393 9.91 -6.81 -1.41
CA ASN A 393 9.15 -7.99 -1.83
C ASN A 393 7.81 -7.60 -2.47
N GLN A 394 7.60 -8.04 -3.72
CA GLN A 394 6.41 -7.71 -4.51
C GLN A 394 5.30 -8.76 -4.38
N ASP A 395 5.50 -9.82 -3.59
CA ASP A 395 4.51 -10.84 -3.32
C ASP A 395 3.40 -10.29 -2.40
N PRO A 396 2.12 -10.33 -2.81
CA PRO A 396 1.00 -9.84 -2.01
C PRO A 396 0.80 -10.62 -0.69
N ALA A 397 1.33 -11.83 -0.56
CA ALA A 397 1.27 -12.62 0.67
C ALA A 397 2.19 -12.04 1.76
N VAL A 398 3.29 -11.40 1.37
CA VAL A 398 4.28 -10.85 2.31
C VAL A 398 3.83 -9.47 2.78
N LYS A 399 3.48 -9.36 4.07
CA LYS A 399 2.97 -8.12 4.65
C LYS A 399 4.08 -7.21 5.16
N GLU A 400 5.23 -7.76 5.52
CA GLU A 400 6.38 -7.00 5.99
C GLU A 400 7.14 -6.31 4.84
N PHE A 401 7.77 -5.18 5.14
CA PHE A 401 8.76 -4.59 4.26
C PHE A 401 10.06 -5.41 4.36
N SER A 402 10.19 -6.40 3.48
CA SER A 402 11.38 -7.23 3.34
C SER A 402 12.01 -7.03 1.96
N ILE A 403 13.31 -7.31 1.85
CA ILE A 403 14.01 -7.30 0.56
C ILE A 403 13.47 -8.47 -0.27
N ALA A 404 13.19 -8.21 -1.54
CA ALA A 404 12.82 -9.25 -2.50
C ALA A 404 14.09 -10.05 -2.84
N VAL A 405 14.33 -11.16 -2.14
CA VAL A 405 15.42 -12.08 -2.48
C VAL A 405 15.04 -12.92 -3.70
N GLU A 406 13.74 -13.23 -3.84
CA GLU A 406 13.18 -14.11 -4.89
C GLU A 406 12.86 -13.37 -6.21
N ASP A 407 12.54 -12.07 -6.18
CA ASP A 407 12.16 -11.32 -7.40
C ASP A 407 13.36 -10.77 -8.19
N VAL A 408 14.59 -10.93 -7.69
CA VAL A 408 15.81 -10.50 -8.42
C VAL A 408 15.96 -11.30 -9.71
N GLU A 409 15.59 -12.58 -9.68
CA GLU A 409 15.75 -13.54 -10.79
C GLU A 409 14.77 -13.24 -11.93
N LEU A 410 13.59 -12.69 -11.62
CA LEU A 410 12.62 -12.25 -12.63
C LEU A 410 13.07 -11.01 -13.43
N ARG A 411 14.06 -10.27 -12.92
CA ARG A 411 14.67 -9.14 -13.66
C ARG A 411 15.67 -9.60 -14.71
N ASN A 412 16.26 -10.77 -14.53
CA ASN A 412 17.13 -11.42 -15.50
C ASN A 412 16.77 -12.91 -15.60
N PRO A 413 15.63 -13.24 -16.23
CA PRO A 413 15.06 -14.57 -16.17
C PRO A 413 15.97 -15.61 -16.82
N HIS A 414 16.31 -16.64 -16.05
CA HIS A 414 16.91 -17.85 -16.58
C HIS A 414 15.82 -18.73 -17.18
N TYR A 415 15.75 -18.76 -18.51
CA TYR A 415 14.79 -19.58 -19.24
C TYR A 415 15.24 -21.03 -19.28
N THR A 416 14.39 -21.92 -18.79
CA THR A 416 14.57 -23.37 -18.83
C THR A 416 13.92 -23.93 -20.09
N LYS A 417 14.59 -24.89 -20.72
CA LYS A 417 14.08 -25.60 -21.89
C LYS A 417 13.40 -26.91 -21.46
N PRO A 418 12.12 -27.13 -21.79
CA PRO A 418 11.47 -28.41 -21.57
C PRO A 418 12.04 -29.48 -22.49
N GLU A 419 12.36 -30.63 -21.92
CA GLU A 419 12.84 -31.80 -22.64
C GLU A 419 11.75 -32.87 -22.68
N LYS A 420 11.49 -33.43 -23.86
CA LYS A 420 10.49 -34.49 -24.01
C LYS A 420 10.99 -35.75 -23.31
N VAL A 421 10.17 -36.30 -22.42
CA VAL A 421 10.47 -37.55 -21.73
C VAL A 421 10.24 -38.71 -22.69
N GLU A 422 11.30 -39.44 -23.04
CA GLU A 422 11.22 -40.56 -24.00
C GLU A 422 10.55 -41.81 -23.44
N LYS A 423 10.71 -42.06 -22.12
CA LYS A 423 10.21 -43.26 -21.45
C LYS A 423 9.18 -42.87 -20.41
N ALA A 424 8.00 -43.48 -20.49
CA ALA A 424 6.96 -43.28 -19.49
C ALA A 424 7.49 -43.57 -18.07
N PHE A 425 7.10 -42.73 -17.11
CA PHE A 425 7.43 -42.96 -15.72
C PHE A 425 6.76 -44.24 -15.23
N PRO A 426 7.49 -45.13 -14.52
CA PRO A 426 6.89 -46.29 -13.88
C PRO A 426 5.78 -45.86 -12.92
N GLU A 427 4.63 -46.53 -12.93
CA GLU A 427 3.51 -46.21 -12.04
C GLU A 427 3.92 -46.19 -10.56
N LYS A 428 4.84 -47.07 -10.16
CA LYS A 428 5.40 -47.13 -8.80
C LYS A 428 6.13 -45.86 -8.33
N TRP A 429 6.44 -44.92 -9.24
CA TRP A 429 7.00 -43.62 -8.85
C TRP A 429 5.90 -42.64 -8.46
N THR A 430 4.65 -42.85 -8.88
CA THR A 430 3.55 -41.98 -8.51
C THR A 430 3.15 -42.23 -7.06
N ASP A 431 3.39 -41.25 -6.20
CA ASP A 431 3.18 -41.40 -4.76
C ASP A 431 2.66 -40.09 -4.14
N PRO A 432 1.53 -40.12 -3.41
CA PRO A 432 0.96 -38.94 -2.76
C PRO A 432 1.79 -38.38 -1.60
N VAL A 433 2.88 -39.05 -1.19
CA VAL A 433 3.84 -38.56 -0.20
C VAL A 433 4.59 -37.31 -0.69
N LEU A 434 4.78 -37.18 -2.01
CA LEU A 434 5.25 -35.95 -2.63
C LEU A 434 4.07 -34.98 -2.73
N LYS A 435 4.05 -33.94 -1.91
CA LYS A 435 3.07 -32.86 -2.00
C LYS A 435 3.52 -31.82 -3.01
N LEU A 436 2.56 -31.32 -3.78
CA LEU A 436 2.74 -30.28 -4.79
C LEU A 436 1.56 -29.31 -4.69
N GLY A 437 1.85 -28.04 -4.51
CA GLY A 437 0.90 -26.94 -4.69
C GLY A 437 1.44 -25.98 -5.74
N VAL A 438 0.63 -25.70 -6.76
CA VAL A 438 0.97 -24.72 -7.80
C VAL A 438 0.20 -23.45 -7.52
N GLU A 439 0.93 -22.36 -7.28
CA GLU A 439 0.35 -21.07 -6.89
C GLU A 439 0.14 -20.16 -8.10
N TYR A 440 1.01 -20.30 -9.11
CA TYR A 440 0.92 -19.56 -10.36
C TYR A 440 1.40 -20.41 -11.53
N ALA A 441 0.66 -20.36 -12.64
CA ALA A 441 1.00 -21.00 -13.90
C ALA A 441 0.31 -20.28 -15.07
N ASP A 442 0.90 -19.21 -15.57
CA ASP A 442 0.43 -18.50 -16.77
C ASP A 442 1.62 -17.76 -17.41
N SER A 443 1.37 -16.92 -18.41
CA SER A 443 2.42 -16.13 -19.05
C SER A 443 3.21 -15.31 -18.03
N LEU A 444 4.52 -15.23 -18.23
CA LEU A 444 5.42 -14.39 -17.43
C LEU A 444 5.03 -12.91 -17.53
N ASP A 445 4.55 -12.46 -18.69
CA ASP A 445 4.02 -11.10 -18.85
C ASP A 445 2.86 -10.88 -17.88
N ARG A 446 1.81 -11.69 -17.88
CA ARG A 446 0.72 -11.57 -16.88
C ARG A 446 1.17 -11.56 -15.42
N TRP A 447 2.27 -12.23 -15.08
CA TRP A 447 2.84 -12.17 -13.73
C TRP A 447 3.52 -10.83 -13.48
N LEU A 448 4.39 -10.43 -14.41
CA LEU A 448 5.19 -9.22 -14.34
C LEU A 448 4.43 -7.95 -14.64
N THR A 449 3.27 -8.03 -15.30
CA THR A 449 2.57 -6.93 -15.98
C THR A 449 1.04 -7.09 -15.99
N GLY A 450 0.50 -8.07 -15.25
CA GLY A 450 -0.95 -8.19 -15.08
C GLY A 450 -1.72 -8.38 -16.41
N PRO A 451 -3.06 -8.22 -16.39
CA PRO A 451 -3.91 -8.61 -17.51
C PRO A 451 -3.97 -7.63 -18.70
N LEU A 452 -3.32 -6.45 -18.66
CA LEU A 452 -3.61 -5.32 -19.57
C LEU A 452 -2.43 -4.86 -20.45
N THR A 453 -1.38 -5.66 -20.59
CA THR A 453 -0.15 -5.23 -21.26
C THR A 453 -0.24 -5.08 -22.77
N ASP A 454 -1.25 -5.65 -23.43
CA ASP A 454 -1.43 -5.50 -24.87
C ASP A 454 -1.78 -4.05 -25.27
N ALA A 455 -2.45 -3.29 -24.41
CA ALA A 455 -2.96 -1.95 -24.72
C ALA A 455 -1.95 -0.80 -24.51
N ALA A 456 -0.90 -0.98 -23.70
CA ALA A 456 -0.05 0.13 -23.24
C ALA A 456 1.27 0.30 -23.99
N GLY A 457 1.55 -0.50 -25.04
CA GLY A 457 2.69 -0.30 -25.94
C GLY A 457 4.07 -0.26 -25.26
N ARG A 458 4.23 -0.90 -24.10
CA ARG A 458 5.55 -1.04 -23.46
C ARG A 458 6.32 -2.15 -24.16
N ALA A 459 7.54 -1.83 -24.56
CA ALA A 459 8.45 -2.71 -25.28
C ALA A 459 8.76 -4.00 -24.49
N GLU A 460 8.70 -5.14 -25.19
CA GLU A 460 9.30 -6.45 -24.89
C GLU A 460 9.63 -6.73 -23.42
N ILE A 461 8.61 -6.86 -22.57
CA ILE A 461 8.81 -7.44 -21.23
C ILE A 461 8.88 -8.96 -21.39
N ASN A 462 9.87 -9.56 -20.71
CA ASN A 462 10.26 -10.97 -20.73
C ASN A 462 9.15 -11.94 -21.20
N LYS A 463 9.29 -12.40 -22.45
CA LYS A 463 8.34 -13.28 -23.13
C LYS A 463 8.49 -14.72 -22.66
N GLY A 464 7.46 -15.25 -22.00
CA GLY A 464 7.49 -16.63 -21.54
C GLY A 464 6.28 -17.08 -20.74
N TYR A 465 6.42 -18.24 -20.10
CA TYR A 465 5.52 -18.77 -19.09
C TYR A 465 6.26 -18.88 -17.76
N TYR A 466 5.59 -18.54 -16.66
CA TYR A 466 6.12 -18.64 -15.31
C TYR A 466 5.29 -19.63 -14.50
N ILE A 467 5.98 -20.55 -13.83
CA ILE A 467 5.37 -21.51 -12.93
C ILE A 467 6.03 -21.35 -11.57
N LYS A 468 5.22 -21.13 -10.52
CA LYS A 468 5.66 -21.02 -9.13
C LYS A 468 4.77 -21.86 -8.23
N GLY A 469 5.37 -22.46 -7.20
CA GLY A 469 4.63 -23.15 -6.16
C GLY A 469 5.53 -23.68 -5.04
N TYR A 470 5.05 -24.71 -4.37
CA TYR A 470 5.79 -25.46 -3.38
C TYR A 470 5.67 -26.96 -3.62
N ALA A 471 6.74 -27.70 -3.33
CA ALA A 471 6.76 -29.15 -3.37
C ALA A 471 7.68 -29.73 -2.30
N PHE A 472 7.20 -30.76 -1.58
CA PHE A 472 7.93 -31.39 -0.48
C PHE A 472 7.54 -32.85 -0.32
N VAL A 473 8.47 -33.65 0.22
CA VAL A 473 8.23 -35.06 0.54
C VAL A 473 7.97 -35.19 2.03
N ILE A 474 6.82 -35.76 2.41
CA ILE A 474 6.46 -35.93 3.83
C ILE A 474 7.51 -36.75 4.58
N ASN A 475 7.85 -36.30 5.78
CA ASN A 475 8.81 -36.90 6.72
C ASN A 475 10.22 -37.04 6.17
N ALA A 476 10.63 -36.14 5.29
CA ALA A 476 11.94 -36.16 4.67
C ALA A 476 12.70 -34.83 4.88
N ASN A 477 14.03 -34.89 4.69
CA ASN A 477 14.86 -33.70 4.61
C ASN A 477 14.73 -33.09 3.21
N GLN A 478 14.08 -31.93 3.11
CA GLN A 478 13.79 -31.33 1.79
C GLN A 478 15.05 -30.93 1.04
N ALA A 479 16.14 -30.66 1.76
CA ALA A 479 17.42 -30.30 1.15
C ALA A 479 18.08 -31.45 0.39
N VAL A 480 17.63 -32.72 0.51
CA VAL A 480 18.25 -33.83 -0.24
C VAL A 480 17.61 -34.10 -1.60
N TYR A 481 16.48 -33.46 -1.92
CA TYR A 481 15.76 -33.69 -3.17
C TYR A 481 16.11 -32.67 -4.24
N ASP A 482 16.47 -33.17 -5.42
CA ASP A 482 16.40 -32.39 -6.65
C ASP A 482 14.96 -32.44 -7.20
N ARG A 483 14.49 -31.31 -7.72
CA ARG A 483 13.11 -31.16 -8.20
C ARG A 483 13.09 -30.72 -9.65
N LYS A 484 12.28 -31.42 -10.46
CA LYS A 484 11.99 -31.07 -11.84
C LYS A 484 10.50 -30.88 -12.04
N VAL A 485 10.12 -29.80 -12.72
CA VAL A 485 8.72 -29.60 -13.13
C VAL A 485 8.41 -30.53 -14.29
N LEU A 486 7.26 -31.18 -14.23
CA LEU A 486 6.70 -32.01 -15.29
C LEU A 486 5.50 -31.32 -15.93
N LEU A 487 5.38 -31.42 -17.24
CA LEU A 487 4.24 -30.90 -18.00
C LEU A 487 3.68 -32.01 -18.89
N LYS A 488 2.43 -32.41 -18.63
CA LYS A 488 1.74 -33.45 -19.40
C LYS A 488 0.72 -32.83 -20.34
N ALA A 489 0.96 -32.98 -21.64
CA ALA A 489 0.04 -32.55 -22.69
C ALA A 489 -1.22 -33.43 -22.75
N GLU A 490 -2.27 -32.93 -23.42
CA GLU A 490 -3.55 -33.64 -23.60
C GLU A 490 -3.39 -34.98 -24.35
N ASP A 491 -2.39 -35.09 -25.24
CA ASP A 491 -2.06 -36.33 -25.95
C ASP A 491 -1.27 -37.35 -25.10
N GLY A 492 -0.98 -37.01 -23.84
CA GLY A 492 -0.21 -37.82 -22.90
C GLY A 492 1.30 -37.64 -22.97
N THR A 493 1.82 -36.82 -23.89
CA THR A 493 3.25 -36.48 -23.96
C THR A 493 3.67 -35.75 -22.69
N ILE A 494 4.80 -36.16 -22.10
CA ILE A 494 5.36 -35.51 -20.92
C ILE A 494 6.66 -34.79 -21.28
N TYR A 495 6.78 -33.57 -20.78
CA TYR A 495 8.01 -32.78 -20.80
C TYR A 495 8.53 -32.63 -19.37
N GLU A 496 9.85 -32.67 -19.18
CA GLU A 496 10.51 -32.36 -17.92
C GLU A 496 11.39 -31.12 -18.07
N MET A 497 11.54 -30.36 -16.99
CA MET A 497 12.48 -29.23 -16.94
C MET A 497 12.99 -29.01 -15.52
N ASP A 498 14.17 -28.42 -15.42
CA ASP A 498 14.74 -28.04 -14.13
C ASP A 498 13.92 -26.94 -13.46
N SER A 499 13.95 -26.94 -12.14
CA SER A 499 13.31 -25.94 -11.29
C SER A 499 14.32 -25.39 -10.30
N GLU A 500 14.21 -24.10 -10.04
CA GLU A 500 15.00 -23.45 -9.01
C GLU A 500 14.34 -23.64 -7.65
N THR A 501 15.13 -23.77 -6.60
CA THR A 501 14.62 -23.90 -5.23
C THR A 501 14.36 -22.52 -4.64
N ALA A 502 13.14 -22.28 -4.17
CA ALA A 502 12.76 -21.06 -3.48
C ALA A 502 12.62 -21.27 -1.97
N TYR A 503 13.01 -20.24 -1.23
CA TYR A 503 12.86 -20.18 0.22
C TYR A 503 11.42 -19.81 0.59
N ARG A 504 10.74 -20.62 1.42
CA ARG A 504 9.32 -20.50 1.77
C ARG A 504 9.07 -20.63 3.26
N PRO A 505 9.39 -19.58 4.04
CA PRO A 505 9.21 -19.59 5.49
C PRO A 505 7.73 -19.58 5.91
N ASP A 506 6.84 -19.11 5.04
CA ASP A 506 5.39 -19.13 5.22
C ASP A 506 4.82 -20.55 5.14
N ILE A 507 5.33 -21.39 4.24
CA ILE A 507 4.96 -22.80 4.14
C ILE A 507 5.48 -23.59 5.35
N ALA A 508 6.72 -23.32 5.77
CA ALA A 508 7.34 -23.92 6.95
C ALA A 508 6.51 -23.74 8.24
N GLN A 509 5.82 -22.62 8.40
CA GLN A 509 4.94 -22.39 9.56
C GLN A 509 3.83 -23.45 9.69
N ASN A 510 3.43 -24.06 8.58
CA ASN A 510 2.41 -25.12 8.53
C ASN A 510 2.99 -26.54 8.47
N LEU A 511 4.33 -26.68 8.38
CA LEU A 511 5.05 -27.95 8.21
C LEU A 511 5.99 -28.21 9.40
N THR A 512 5.47 -28.08 10.61
CA THR A 512 6.27 -28.11 11.86
C THR A 512 6.99 -29.44 12.14
N ASP A 513 6.62 -30.50 11.43
CA ASP A 513 7.17 -31.85 11.57
C ASP A 513 8.19 -32.23 10.46
N GLN A 514 8.49 -31.30 9.54
CA GLN A 514 9.39 -31.53 8.41
C GLN A 514 10.81 -30.99 8.65
N ILE A 515 11.83 -31.61 8.03
CA ILE A 515 13.24 -31.19 8.17
C ILE A 515 13.65 -30.32 6.97
N ASN A 516 14.21 -29.13 7.23
CA ASN A 516 14.55 -28.12 6.21
C ASN A 516 13.34 -27.69 5.34
N ASP A 517 12.18 -27.62 5.97
CA ASP A 517 10.85 -27.24 5.45
C ASP A 517 10.76 -25.85 4.80
N ARG A 518 11.74 -24.99 5.04
CA ARG A 518 11.85 -23.68 4.39
C ARG A 518 12.36 -23.75 2.95
N LEU A 519 12.91 -24.87 2.47
CA LEU A 519 13.39 -25.02 1.09
C LEU A 519 12.38 -25.76 0.21
N THR A 520 11.09 -25.52 0.44
CA THR A 520 9.98 -26.23 -0.22
C THR A 520 9.48 -25.52 -1.46
N GLY A 521 9.83 -24.25 -1.68
CA GLY A 521 9.41 -23.51 -2.86
C GLY A 521 10.12 -23.98 -4.12
N PHE A 522 9.46 -23.81 -5.26
CA PHE A 522 10.08 -23.93 -6.56
C PHE A 522 9.55 -22.88 -7.54
N TRP A 523 10.34 -22.58 -8.57
CA TRP A 523 9.87 -21.85 -9.72
C TRP A 523 10.63 -22.24 -11.00
N THR A 524 10.05 -21.96 -12.17
CA THR A 524 10.69 -22.12 -13.47
C THR A 524 10.09 -21.16 -14.50
N ILE A 525 10.88 -20.78 -15.51
CA ILE A 525 10.49 -19.86 -16.58
C ILE A 525 10.75 -20.51 -17.93
N LEU A 526 9.75 -20.50 -18.82
CA LEU A 526 9.84 -21.06 -20.16
C LEU A 526 9.74 -19.95 -21.21
N LYS A 527 10.40 -20.11 -22.36
CA LYS A 527 10.18 -19.22 -23.51
C LYS A 527 8.80 -19.49 -24.15
N ASN A 528 8.27 -18.51 -24.89
CA ASN A 528 6.97 -18.64 -25.57
C ASN A 528 6.91 -19.78 -26.59
N ASP A 529 8.03 -20.11 -27.22
CA ASP A 529 8.18 -21.16 -28.22
C ASP A 529 8.68 -22.50 -27.64
N ALA A 530 8.82 -22.58 -26.32
CA ALA A 530 9.40 -23.75 -25.65
C ALA A 530 8.48 -24.99 -25.68
N LEU A 531 7.18 -24.81 -25.91
CA LEU A 531 6.19 -25.87 -25.97
C LEU A 531 5.22 -25.65 -27.13
N PRO A 532 4.67 -26.74 -27.70
CA PRO A 532 3.51 -26.65 -28.57
C PRO A 532 2.32 -25.96 -27.89
N LYS A 533 1.39 -25.45 -28.71
CA LYS A 533 0.10 -24.93 -28.22
C LYS A 533 -0.69 -26.06 -27.59
N GLY A 534 -1.28 -25.80 -26.42
CA GLY A 534 -2.11 -26.78 -25.74
C GLY A 534 -2.26 -26.49 -24.25
N LYS A 535 -2.91 -27.42 -23.56
CA LYS A 535 -2.99 -27.43 -22.11
C LYS A 535 -2.03 -28.48 -21.56
N TYR A 536 -1.38 -28.12 -20.47
CA TYR A 536 -0.37 -28.96 -19.83
C TYR A 536 -0.69 -29.09 -18.34
N LEU A 537 -1.00 -30.31 -17.90
CA LEU A 537 -1.13 -30.61 -16.48
C LEU A 537 0.24 -30.52 -15.81
N ILE A 538 0.32 -29.79 -14.70
CA ILE A 538 1.59 -29.56 -14.01
C ILE A 538 1.82 -30.65 -12.98
N GLY A 539 3.01 -31.24 -13.00
CA GLY A 539 3.49 -32.20 -12.03
C GLY A 539 4.90 -31.88 -11.54
N MET A 540 5.39 -32.73 -10.65
CA MET A 540 6.72 -32.62 -10.06
C MET A 540 7.37 -34.00 -10.01
N LEU A 541 8.62 -34.07 -10.42
CA LEU A 541 9.52 -35.19 -10.18
C LEU A 541 10.50 -34.79 -9.07
N ALA A 542 10.46 -35.49 -7.94
CA ALA A 542 11.42 -35.36 -6.87
C ALA A 542 12.41 -36.54 -6.91
N ILE A 543 13.71 -36.23 -6.89
CA ILE A 543 14.79 -37.21 -6.95
C ILE A 543 15.64 -37.08 -5.70
N ASP A 544 15.64 -38.11 -4.85
CA ASP A 544 16.53 -38.15 -3.69
C ASP A 544 17.98 -38.30 -4.16
N ARG A 545 18.84 -37.33 -3.84
CA ARG A 545 20.25 -37.33 -4.24
C ARG A 545 21.05 -38.48 -3.62
N THR A 546 20.59 -39.02 -2.49
CA THR A 546 21.27 -40.08 -1.74
C THR A 546 20.85 -41.46 -2.22
N SER A 547 19.55 -41.77 -2.18
CA SER A 547 19.01 -43.09 -2.53
C SER A 547 18.73 -43.25 -4.03
N ARG A 548 18.69 -42.15 -4.78
CA ARG A 548 18.21 -42.08 -6.17
C ARG A 548 16.75 -42.51 -6.34
N GLN A 549 16.00 -42.57 -5.24
CA GLN A 549 14.55 -42.75 -5.29
C GLN A 549 13.92 -41.61 -6.08
N ARG A 550 12.92 -41.95 -6.90
CA ARG A 550 12.18 -41.01 -7.73
C ARG A 550 10.71 -41.08 -7.36
N LEU A 551 10.13 -39.91 -7.10
CA LEU A 551 8.73 -39.74 -6.76
C LEU A 551 8.12 -38.75 -7.74
N VAL A 552 6.92 -39.06 -8.21
CA VAL A 552 6.14 -38.23 -9.13
C VAL A 552 4.80 -37.93 -8.49
N ASN A 553 4.35 -36.68 -8.59
CA ASN A 553 2.97 -36.35 -8.31
C ASN A 553 2.48 -35.24 -9.26
N TRP A 554 1.17 -35.16 -9.44
CA TRP A 554 0.50 -34.23 -10.34
C TRP A 554 -0.42 -33.31 -9.55
N SER A 555 -0.50 -32.04 -9.95
CA SER A 555 -1.45 -31.07 -9.43
C SER A 555 -2.78 -31.13 -10.19
N ASP A 556 -3.74 -30.31 -9.78
CA ASP A 556 -4.98 -30.00 -10.49
C ASP A 556 -4.88 -28.73 -11.36
N VAL A 557 -3.68 -28.12 -11.43
CA VAL A 557 -3.44 -26.87 -12.15
C VAL A 557 -2.87 -27.16 -13.55
N GLU A 558 -3.39 -26.44 -14.54
CA GLU A 558 -2.97 -26.53 -15.94
C GLU A 558 -2.31 -25.23 -16.39
N LEU A 559 -1.18 -25.36 -17.11
CA LEU A 559 -0.61 -24.29 -17.91
C LEU A 559 -1.28 -24.26 -19.28
N LYS A 560 -1.72 -23.08 -19.73
CA LYS A 560 -2.30 -22.88 -21.08
C LYS A 560 -1.31 -22.16 -21.98
N VAL A 561 -0.72 -22.88 -22.93
CA VAL A 561 0.19 -22.34 -23.94
C VAL A 561 -0.61 -21.83 -25.15
N ARG A 562 -0.45 -20.55 -25.50
CA ARG A 562 -1.19 -19.84 -26.56
C ARG A 562 -0.28 -19.42 -27.72
N GLU A 563 -0.86 -19.26 -28.91
CA GLU A 563 -0.17 -18.68 -30.07
C GLU A 563 0.01 -17.16 -29.90
N GLY A 564 1.21 -16.65 -30.18
CA GLY A 564 1.45 -15.23 -30.44
C GLY A 564 1.46 -14.31 -29.21
N TYR A 565 2.41 -14.53 -28.28
CA TYR A 565 2.83 -13.51 -27.31
C TYR A 565 4.14 -12.84 -27.74
#